data_AF-A0A6C2C8Z7-F1
#
_entry.id   AF-A0A6C2C8Z7-F1
#
_cell.length_a   1.000
_cell.length_b   1.000
_cell.length_c   1.000
_cell.angle_alpha   90.00
_cell.angle_beta   90.00
_cell.angle_gamma   90.00
#
_symmetry.space_group_name_H-M   'P 1'
#
loop_
_entity.id
_entity.type
_entity.pdbx_description
1 polymer ?
#
loop_
_entity_poly.entity_id
_entity_poly.type
_entity_poly.pdbx_seq_one_letter_code
_entity_poly.pdbx_strand_id
1 'polypeptide(L)'
;MSTRLEIAIKKMHNLESELENAQRLAREASNEIPFGQPNIIGRKNIYRDVQHYHNKVISLDIELEDQKKYVEKLQQWSDNKDSGRRKDGNVDFNNVANIEMISQMIADLELEKIERKAKGDWTSNSQTKLRTWKKKLSILEDLKAQSEIGQDSMSSLTKRIIDSGRVKRWDKKPMFYFVQGLQKVALQLTEQGEFVMSSRYAAKNEDDLKIVNSLLEM
;
A
#
# COMPACT_ATOMS: atom_id res chain seq x y z
N MET A 1 6.65 -6.04 -16.08
CA MET A 1 6.07 -4.70 -15.90
C MET A 1 6.74 -4.08 -14.70
N SER A 2 7.28 -2.86 -14.83
CA SER A 2 7.93 -2.18 -13.70
C SER A 2 6.91 -1.72 -12.67
N THR A 3 7.26 -1.83 -11.38
CA THR A 3 6.39 -1.36 -10.30
C THR A 3 6.36 0.18 -10.26
N ARG A 4 5.32 0.76 -9.64
CA ARG A 4 5.22 2.23 -9.49
C ARG A 4 6.42 2.80 -8.71
N LEU A 5 6.93 2.06 -7.74
CA LEU A 5 8.10 2.43 -6.95
C LEU A 5 9.36 2.47 -7.83
N GLU A 6 9.60 1.41 -8.63
CA GLU A 6 10.73 1.39 -9.58
C GLU A 6 10.70 2.56 -10.57
N ILE A 7 9.52 2.89 -11.11
CA ILE A 7 9.35 4.02 -12.01
C ILE A 7 9.70 5.34 -11.29
N ALA A 8 9.26 5.50 -10.05
CA ALA A 8 9.52 6.69 -9.26
C ALA A 8 11.01 6.84 -8.88
N ILE A 9 11.68 5.74 -8.54
CA ILE A 9 13.12 5.69 -8.27
C ILE A 9 13.90 6.05 -9.54
N LYS A 10 13.51 5.51 -10.70
CA LYS A 10 14.14 5.85 -11.98
C LYS A 10 14.00 7.35 -12.29
N LYS A 11 12.81 7.94 -12.07
CA LYS A 11 12.62 9.39 -12.25
C LYS A 11 13.53 10.18 -11.32
N MET A 12 13.66 9.77 -10.06
CA MET A 12 14.55 10.41 -9.08
C MET A 12 16.00 10.42 -9.58
N HIS A 13 16.54 9.28 -10.04
CA HIS A 13 17.90 9.21 -10.58
C HIS A 13 18.11 10.06 -11.82
N ASN A 14 17.11 10.18 -12.69
CA ASN A 14 17.18 11.08 -13.84
C ASN A 14 17.28 12.54 -13.38
N LEU A 15 16.46 12.96 -12.41
CA LEU A 15 16.50 14.30 -11.84
C LEU A 15 17.85 14.59 -11.16
N GLU A 16 18.43 13.62 -10.43
CA GLU A 16 19.76 13.74 -9.84
C GLU A 16 20.82 13.99 -10.92
N SER A 17 20.78 13.22 -12.01
CA SER A 17 21.71 13.36 -13.13
C SER A 17 21.54 14.69 -13.87
N GLU A 18 20.31 15.18 -14.01
CA GLU A 18 20.01 16.48 -14.61
C GLU A 18 20.47 17.64 -13.73
N LEU A 19 20.26 17.53 -12.41
CA LEU A 19 20.71 18.51 -11.43
C LEU A 19 22.24 18.62 -11.42
N GLU A 20 22.94 17.49 -11.41
CA GLU A 20 24.42 17.47 -11.47
C GLU A 20 24.94 18.15 -12.74
N ASN A 21 24.34 17.86 -13.90
CA ASN A 21 24.69 18.52 -15.15
C ASN A 21 24.40 20.02 -15.11
N ALA A 22 23.26 20.45 -14.55
CA ALA A 22 22.90 21.86 -14.42
C ALA A 22 23.87 22.61 -13.48
N GLN A 23 24.28 21.98 -12.38
CA GLN A 23 25.30 22.52 -11.47
C GLN A 23 26.66 22.66 -12.14
N ARG A 24 27.08 21.68 -12.95
CA ARG A 24 28.31 21.77 -13.73
C ARG A 24 28.27 22.95 -14.70
N LEU A 25 27.20 23.07 -15.50
CA LEU A 25 27.01 24.17 -16.45
C LEU A 25 26.95 25.55 -15.76
N ALA A 26 26.32 25.63 -14.59
CA ALA A 26 26.29 26.86 -13.80
C ALA A 26 27.69 27.31 -13.36
N ARG A 27 28.55 26.37 -12.94
CA ARG A 27 29.94 26.64 -12.56
C ARG A 27 30.79 27.04 -13.76
N GLU A 28 30.67 26.30 -14.87
CA GLU A 28 31.37 26.60 -16.13
C GLU A 28 31.02 28.02 -16.61
N ALA A 29 29.73 28.35 -16.70
CA ALA A 29 29.28 29.68 -17.10
C ALA A 29 29.74 30.77 -16.12
N SER A 30 29.83 30.48 -14.83
CA SER A 30 30.35 31.42 -13.83
C SER A 30 31.85 31.67 -13.99
N ASN A 31 32.63 30.63 -14.31
CA ASN A 31 34.08 30.72 -14.51
C ASN A 31 34.47 31.48 -15.79
N GLU A 32 33.58 31.50 -16.80
CA GLU A 32 33.78 32.30 -18.02
C GLU A 32 33.69 33.81 -17.77
N ILE A 33 33.07 34.24 -16.66
CA ILE A 33 32.91 35.66 -16.31
C ILE A 33 34.13 36.13 -15.50
N PRO A 34 34.92 37.11 -16.01
CA PRO A 34 36.01 37.68 -15.24
C PRO A 34 35.50 38.38 -13.95
N PHE A 35 36.20 38.17 -12.84
CA PHE A 35 35.79 38.68 -11.53
C PHE A 35 35.51 40.19 -11.52
N GLY A 36 34.36 40.58 -10.95
CA GLY A 36 34.00 41.98 -10.71
C GLY A 36 33.52 42.77 -11.93
N GLN A 37 33.34 42.14 -13.10
CA GLN A 37 32.82 42.81 -14.30
C GLN A 37 31.33 43.16 -14.13
N PRO A 38 30.93 44.44 -14.18
CA PRO A 38 29.52 44.80 -14.17
C PRO A 38 28.85 44.49 -15.51
N ASN A 39 27.53 44.31 -15.51
CA ASN A 39 26.78 44.20 -16.75
C ASN A 39 26.67 45.59 -17.42
N ILE A 40 27.07 45.69 -18.70
CA ILE A 40 27.11 46.96 -19.43
C ILE A 40 25.78 47.18 -20.17
N ILE A 41 25.12 48.31 -19.90
CA ILE A 41 23.88 48.72 -20.56
C ILE A 41 24.13 48.87 -22.08
N GLY A 42 23.26 48.27 -22.91
CA GLY A 42 23.37 48.28 -24.37
C GLY A 42 24.16 47.10 -24.98
N ARG A 43 24.67 46.17 -24.15
CA ARG A 43 25.26 44.90 -24.60
C ARG A 43 24.46 43.69 -24.10
N LYS A 44 24.74 42.51 -24.65
CA LYS A 44 24.18 41.24 -24.16
C LYS A 44 24.58 41.06 -22.69
N ASN A 45 23.61 40.69 -21.84
CA ASN A 45 23.87 40.41 -20.44
C ASN A 45 24.83 39.22 -20.27
N ILE A 46 26.01 39.48 -19.70
CA ILE A 46 27.06 38.48 -19.46
C ILE A 46 26.64 37.43 -18.41
N TYR A 47 25.72 37.80 -17.50
CA TYR A 47 25.20 36.90 -16.46
C TYR A 47 23.98 36.10 -16.91
N ARG A 48 23.49 36.28 -18.15
CA ARG A 48 22.24 35.65 -18.61
C ARG A 48 22.30 34.13 -18.50
N ASP A 49 23.39 33.54 -18.95
CA ASP A 49 23.53 32.08 -19.02
C ASP A 49 23.80 31.51 -17.60
N VAL A 50 24.54 32.23 -16.75
CA VAL A 50 24.69 31.94 -15.31
C VAL A 50 23.34 31.93 -14.60
N GLN A 51 22.54 32.99 -14.78
CA GLN A 51 21.20 33.11 -14.19
C GLN A 51 20.27 31.99 -14.68
N HIS A 52 20.32 31.66 -15.98
CA HIS A 52 19.54 30.57 -16.55
C HIS A 52 19.86 29.23 -15.87
N TYR A 53 21.15 28.87 -15.77
CA TYR A 53 21.55 27.61 -15.13
C TYR A 53 21.28 27.60 -13.63
N HIS A 54 21.48 28.73 -12.91
CA HIS A 54 21.14 28.81 -11.49
C HIS A 54 19.64 28.63 -11.25
N ASN A 55 18.79 29.27 -12.05
CA ASN A 55 17.34 29.08 -11.95
C ASN A 55 16.95 27.62 -12.25
N LYS A 56 17.60 26.99 -13.23
CA LYS A 56 17.39 25.57 -13.54
C LYS A 56 17.79 24.67 -12.37
N VAL A 57 18.95 24.91 -11.75
CA VAL A 57 19.41 24.19 -10.55
C VAL A 57 18.37 24.29 -9.44
N ILE A 58 17.89 25.50 -9.13
CA ILE A 58 16.86 25.71 -8.09
C ILE A 58 15.59 24.93 -8.42
N SER A 59 15.10 25.00 -9.67
CA SER A 59 13.90 24.29 -10.07
C SER A 59 14.02 22.77 -9.98
N LEU A 60 15.17 22.22 -10.40
CA LEU A 60 15.44 20.78 -10.36
C LEU A 60 15.64 20.29 -8.93
N ASP A 61 16.24 21.10 -8.05
CA ASP A 61 16.43 20.75 -6.65
C ASP A 61 15.08 20.62 -5.92
N ILE A 62 14.16 21.57 -6.16
CA ILE A 62 12.77 21.51 -5.65
C ILE A 62 12.06 20.26 -6.18
N GLU A 63 12.12 20.00 -7.49
CA GLU A 63 11.47 18.82 -8.07
C GLU A 63 12.07 17.51 -7.51
N LEU A 64 13.38 17.46 -7.33
CA LEU A 64 14.07 16.32 -6.74
C LEU A 64 13.62 16.07 -5.30
N GLU A 65 13.47 17.12 -4.49
CA GLU A 65 12.99 17.00 -3.11
C GLU A 65 11.57 16.43 -3.04
N ASP A 66 10.66 16.94 -3.89
CA ASP A 66 9.30 16.44 -3.99
C ASP A 66 9.26 14.97 -4.48
N GLN A 67 10.12 14.63 -5.44
CA GLN A 67 10.24 13.27 -5.93
C GLN A 67 10.78 12.32 -4.85
N LYS A 68 11.75 12.75 -4.05
CA LYS A 68 12.27 11.97 -2.90
C LYS A 68 11.18 11.68 -1.88
N LYS A 69 10.40 12.69 -1.48
CA LYS A 69 9.23 12.52 -0.59
C LYS A 69 8.21 11.54 -1.17
N TYR A 70 7.98 11.60 -2.47
CA TYR A 70 7.06 10.68 -3.15
C TYR A 70 7.58 9.24 -3.15
N VAL A 71 8.86 9.02 -3.42
CA VAL A 71 9.52 7.70 -3.34
C VAL A 71 9.43 7.15 -1.93
N GLU A 72 9.76 7.95 -0.92
CA GLU A 72 9.66 7.56 0.49
C GLU A 72 8.23 7.12 0.86
N LYS A 73 7.22 7.89 0.44
CA LYS A 73 5.82 7.55 0.66
C LYS A 73 5.43 6.23 0.00
N LEU A 74 5.92 5.96 -1.22
CA LEU A 74 5.68 4.69 -1.90
C LEU A 74 6.36 3.52 -1.18
N GLN A 75 7.57 3.73 -0.66
CA GLN A 75 8.28 2.74 0.15
C GLN A 75 7.50 2.42 1.43
N GLN A 76 7.10 3.44 2.19
CA GLN A 76 6.28 3.28 3.39
C GLN A 76 4.98 2.53 3.10
N TRP A 77 4.34 2.79 1.95
CA TRP A 77 3.15 2.03 1.56
C TRP A 77 3.43 0.57 1.23
N SER A 78 4.58 0.26 0.65
CA SER A 78 5.02 -1.11 0.42
C SER A 78 5.27 -1.82 1.75
N ASP A 79 6.08 -1.23 2.62
CA ASP A 79 6.44 -1.79 3.93
C ASP A 79 5.19 -2.00 4.82
N ASN A 80 4.27 -1.03 4.80
CA ASN A 80 3.00 -1.14 5.50
C ASN A 80 2.15 -2.30 4.95
N LYS A 81 2.11 -2.48 3.63
CA LYS A 81 1.36 -3.58 3.01
C LYS A 81 1.95 -4.94 3.42
N ASP A 82 3.28 -5.05 3.41
CA ASP A 82 3.99 -6.30 3.74
C ASP A 82 3.85 -6.65 5.23
N SER A 83 3.79 -5.64 6.10
CA SER A 83 3.47 -5.80 7.53
C SER A 83 1.96 -5.91 7.84
N GLY A 84 1.10 -6.03 6.82
CA GLY A 84 -0.35 -6.17 6.99
C GLY A 84 -1.07 -4.91 7.45
N ARG A 85 -0.36 -3.77 7.55
CA ARG A 85 -0.86 -2.45 7.93
C ARG A 85 -1.55 -1.75 6.76
N ARG A 86 -2.31 -0.72 7.10
CA ARG A 86 -2.92 0.18 6.14
C ARG A 86 -1.89 1.19 5.61
N LYS A 87 -2.24 1.91 4.53
CA LYS A 87 -1.36 2.92 3.93
C LYS A 87 -0.99 4.08 4.86
N ASP A 88 -1.79 4.34 5.88
CA ASP A 88 -1.54 5.33 6.93
C ASP A 88 -0.64 4.82 8.07
N GLY A 89 -0.10 3.60 7.96
CA GLY A 89 0.73 2.97 9.00
C GLY A 89 -0.06 2.36 10.17
N ASN A 90 -1.37 2.61 10.22
CA ASN A 90 -2.23 2.04 11.26
C ASN A 90 -2.54 0.56 11.00
N VAL A 91 -2.75 -0.19 12.09
CA VAL A 91 -3.15 -1.59 12.04
C VAL A 91 -4.52 -1.74 11.36
N ASP A 92 -4.62 -2.67 10.40
CA ASP A 92 -5.91 -3.02 9.79
C ASP A 92 -6.62 -4.07 10.64
N PHE A 93 -7.61 -3.62 11.41
CA PHE A 93 -8.46 -4.48 12.25
C PHE A 93 -9.43 -5.39 11.47
N ASN A 94 -9.33 -5.47 10.15
CA ASN A 94 -10.12 -6.39 9.32
C ASN A 94 -9.25 -7.40 8.57
N ASN A 95 -7.94 -7.43 8.85
CA ASN A 95 -7.00 -8.34 8.22
C ASN A 95 -6.66 -9.48 9.19
N VAL A 96 -6.91 -10.72 8.78
CA VAL A 96 -6.60 -11.93 9.56
C VAL A 96 -5.11 -12.05 9.88
N ALA A 97 -4.22 -11.52 9.02
CA ALA A 97 -2.78 -11.52 9.30
C ALA A 97 -2.39 -10.70 10.54
N ASN A 98 -3.25 -9.75 10.97
CA ASN A 98 -2.95 -8.86 12.09
C ASN A 98 -3.46 -9.37 13.45
N ILE A 99 -4.02 -10.58 13.53
CA ILE A 99 -4.64 -11.12 14.77
C ILE A 99 -3.70 -11.00 15.97
N GLU A 100 -2.44 -11.41 15.83
CA GLU A 100 -1.44 -11.37 16.91
C GLU A 100 -1.17 -9.94 17.38
N MET A 101 -0.93 -9.02 16.45
CA MET A 101 -0.70 -7.60 16.76
C MET A 101 -1.94 -6.96 17.40
N ILE A 102 -3.15 -7.29 16.94
CA ILE A 102 -4.40 -6.80 17.53
C ILE A 102 -4.56 -7.33 18.96
N SER A 103 -4.24 -8.60 19.20
CA SER A 103 -4.28 -9.22 20.52
C SER A 103 -3.33 -8.51 21.50
N GLN A 104 -2.08 -8.26 21.08
CA GLN A 104 -1.12 -7.48 21.87
C GLN A 104 -1.64 -6.07 22.18
N MET A 105 -2.15 -5.35 21.18
CA MET A 105 -2.73 -4.02 21.39
C MET A 105 -3.92 -4.01 22.37
N ILE A 106 -4.71 -5.10 22.40
CA ILE A 106 -5.79 -5.26 23.37
C ILE A 106 -5.21 -5.48 24.77
N ALA A 107 -4.20 -6.34 24.92
CA ALA A 107 -3.54 -6.60 26.20
C ALA A 107 -2.91 -5.33 26.79
N ASP A 108 -2.20 -4.55 25.96
CA ASP A 108 -1.64 -3.25 26.37
C ASP A 108 -2.73 -2.29 26.86
N LEU A 109 -3.87 -2.26 26.17
CA LEU A 109 -5.00 -1.40 26.53
C LEU A 109 -5.72 -1.89 27.80
N GLU A 110 -5.64 -3.19 28.10
CA GLU A 110 -6.11 -3.75 29.38
C GLU A 110 -5.21 -3.39 30.55
N LEU A 111 -3.89 -3.38 30.35
CA LEU A 111 -2.94 -2.88 31.35
C LEU A 111 -3.15 -1.38 31.59
N GLU A 112 -3.24 -0.59 30.52
CA GLU A 112 -3.52 0.84 30.58
C GLU A 112 -4.85 1.12 31.30
N LYS A 113 -5.87 0.28 31.10
CA LYS A 113 -7.14 0.38 31.82
C LYS A 113 -6.97 0.28 33.32
N ILE A 114 -6.11 -0.61 33.82
CA ILE A 114 -5.85 -0.77 35.26
C ILE A 114 -5.23 0.52 35.80
N GLU A 115 -4.20 1.02 35.14
CA GLU A 115 -3.48 2.24 35.54
C GLU A 115 -4.37 3.49 35.51
N ARG A 116 -5.10 3.70 34.40
CA ARG A 116 -5.99 4.86 34.24
C ARG A 116 -7.16 4.81 35.20
N LYS A 117 -7.69 3.62 35.52
CA LYS A 117 -8.72 3.49 36.56
C LYS A 117 -8.19 3.86 37.94
N ALA A 118 -6.97 3.46 38.27
CA ALA A 118 -6.33 3.86 39.53
C ALA A 118 -6.14 5.39 39.61
N LYS A 119 -5.83 6.04 38.49
CA LYS A 119 -5.71 7.51 38.38
C LYS A 119 -7.03 8.27 38.25
N GLY A 120 -8.14 7.58 37.95
CA GLY A 120 -9.44 8.22 37.68
C GLY A 120 -9.64 8.72 36.23
N ASP A 121 -8.67 8.50 35.34
CA ASP A 121 -8.67 9.00 33.94
C ASP A 121 -9.27 8.01 32.92
N TRP A 122 -9.95 6.95 33.39
CA TRP A 122 -10.56 5.96 32.51
C TRP A 122 -11.91 6.43 31.97
N THR A 123 -11.99 6.62 30.65
CA THR A 123 -13.19 7.19 30.00
C THR A 123 -14.08 6.13 29.34
N SER A 124 -15.34 6.48 29.10
CA SER A 124 -16.30 5.66 28.34
C SER A 124 -15.84 5.39 26.90
N ASN A 125 -15.12 6.33 26.28
CA ASN A 125 -14.56 6.17 24.93
C ASN A 125 -13.49 5.09 24.91
N SER A 126 -12.58 5.07 25.90
CA SER A 126 -11.56 4.02 26.04
C SER A 126 -12.19 2.65 26.25
N GLN A 127 -13.27 2.58 27.03
CA GLN A 127 -14.02 1.33 27.23
C GLN A 127 -14.73 0.84 25.96
N THR A 128 -15.32 1.76 25.21
CA THR A 128 -15.97 1.45 23.92
C THR A 128 -14.96 0.98 22.89
N LYS A 129 -13.77 1.60 22.86
CA LYS A 129 -12.64 1.19 22.02
C LYS A 129 -12.21 -0.24 22.33
N LEU A 130 -11.95 -0.55 23.62
CA LEU A 130 -11.58 -1.90 24.05
C LEU A 130 -12.62 -2.96 23.63
N ARG A 131 -13.91 -2.68 23.89
CA ARG A 131 -15.01 -3.60 23.51
C ARG A 131 -15.06 -3.83 22.00
N THR A 132 -14.91 -2.76 21.22
CA THR A 132 -14.93 -2.84 19.75
C THR A 132 -13.76 -3.66 19.22
N TRP A 133 -12.56 -3.47 19.78
CA TRP A 133 -11.37 -4.21 19.40
C TRP A 133 -11.49 -5.70 19.72
N LYS A 134 -11.96 -6.06 20.92
CA LYS A 134 -12.25 -7.45 21.29
C LYS A 134 -13.26 -8.10 20.34
N LYS A 135 -14.35 -7.40 20.00
CA LYS A 135 -15.34 -7.91 19.05
C LYS A 135 -14.71 -8.17 17.67
N LYS A 136 -13.84 -7.28 17.20
CA LYS A 136 -13.14 -7.48 15.93
C LYS A 136 -12.15 -8.64 15.97
N LEU A 137 -11.41 -8.80 17.08
CA LEU A 137 -10.50 -9.92 17.26
C LEU A 137 -11.22 -11.26 17.16
N SER A 138 -12.32 -11.43 17.90
CA SER A 138 -13.13 -12.65 17.84
C SER A 138 -13.64 -12.94 16.42
N ILE A 139 -14.13 -11.93 15.68
CA ILE A 139 -14.54 -12.11 14.28
C ILE A 139 -13.37 -12.56 13.39
N LEU A 140 -12.16 -12.05 13.62
CA LEU A 140 -10.98 -12.44 12.84
C LEU A 140 -10.52 -13.86 13.17
N GLU A 141 -10.57 -14.26 14.44
CA GLU A 141 -10.28 -15.63 14.88
C GLU A 141 -11.26 -16.63 14.27
N ASP A 142 -12.56 -16.32 14.28
CA ASP A 142 -13.59 -17.14 13.64
C ASP A 142 -13.33 -17.28 12.13
N LEU A 143 -13.01 -16.18 11.44
CA LEU A 143 -12.67 -16.18 10.01
C LEU A 143 -11.41 -16.99 9.70
N LYS A 144 -10.41 -16.94 10.59
CA LYS A 144 -9.18 -17.71 10.45
C LYS A 144 -9.48 -19.20 10.59
N ALA A 145 -10.19 -19.59 11.66
CA ALA A 145 -10.56 -20.97 11.93
C ALA A 145 -11.39 -21.58 10.79
N GLN A 146 -12.44 -20.88 10.31
CA GLN A 146 -13.24 -21.34 9.17
C GLN A 146 -12.41 -21.53 7.90
N SER A 147 -11.46 -20.61 7.65
CA SER A 147 -10.57 -20.75 6.52
C SER A 147 -9.64 -21.95 6.65
N GLU A 148 -9.07 -22.21 7.83
CA GLU A 148 -8.16 -23.34 8.07
C GLU A 148 -8.89 -24.67 7.87
N ILE A 149 -10.08 -24.82 8.46
CA ILE A 149 -10.94 -26.01 8.28
C ILE A 149 -11.23 -26.27 6.80
N GLY A 150 -11.59 -25.23 6.05
CA GLY A 150 -11.86 -25.33 4.62
C GLY A 150 -10.61 -25.66 3.79
N GLN A 151 -9.42 -25.20 4.19
CA GLN A 151 -8.15 -25.55 3.53
C GLN A 151 -7.82 -27.03 3.73
N ASP A 152 -7.94 -27.53 4.96
CA ASP A 152 -7.61 -28.92 5.29
C ASP A 152 -8.57 -29.90 4.61
N SER A 153 -9.84 -29.51 4.45
CA SER A 153 -10.90 -30.32 3.83
C SER A 153 -11.04 -30.11 2.31
N MET A 154 -10.08 -29.45 1.65
CA MET A 154 -10.22 -29.05 0.25
C MET A 154 -10.50 -30.21 -0.72
N SER A 155 -11.61 -30.09 -1.45
CA SER A 155 -11.98 -30.98 -2.55
C SER A 155 -10.96 -30.93 -3.70
N SER A 156 -10.88 -32.01 -4.47
CA SER A 156 -10.01 -32.13 -5.63
C SER A 156 -10.30 -31.08 -6.71
N LEU A 157 -11.58 -30.75 -6.90
CA LEU A 157 -12.03 -29.70 -7.81
C LEU A 157 -11.53 -28.32 -7.37
N THR A 158 -11.69 -27.99 -6.10
CA THR A 158 -11.23 -26.73 -5.50
C THR A 158 -9.73 -26.55 -5.70
N LYS A 159 -8.93 -27.61 -5.47
CA LYS A 159 -7.47 -27.61 -5.72
C LYS A 159 -7.17 -27.34 -7.19
N ARG A 160 -7.84 -28.04 -8.11
CA ARG A 160 -7.69 -27.82 -9.56
C ARG A 160 -7.98 -26.38 -9.98
N ILE A 161 -9.02 -25.75 -9.42
CA ILE A 161 -9.37 -24.35 -9.72
C ILE A 161 -8.27 -23.40 -9.22
N ILE A 162 -7.72 -23.61 -8.03
CA ILE A 162 -6.61 -22.81 -7.51
C ILE A 162 -5.35 -23.00 -8.36
N ASP A 163 -4.98 -24.25 -8.66
CA ASP A 163 -3.79 -24.60 -9.44
C ASP A 163 -3.85 -24.06 -10.87
N SER A 164 -5.05 -23.95 -11.44
CA SER A 164 -5.26 -23.32 -12.75
C SER A 164 -4.95 -21.81 -12.79
N GLY A 165 -4.75 -21.18 -11.64
CA GLY A 165 -4.49 -19.74 -11.52
C GLY A 165 -5.70 -18.85 -11.82
N ARG A 166 -6.88 -19.43 -12.06
CA ARG A 166 -8.12 -18.69 -12.38
C ARG A 166 -8.68 -17.91 -11.19
N VAL A 167 -8.27 -18.24 -9.98
CA VAL A 167 -8.69 -17.56 -8.76
C VAL A 167 -7.49 -17.05 -7.96
N LYS A 168 -7.69 -15.95 -7.23
CA LYS A 168 -6.69 -15.39 -6.32
C LYS A 168 -7.27 -15.26 -4.91
N ARG A 169 -6.58 -15.85 -3.93
CA ARG A 169 -6.97 -15.75 -2.51
C ARG A 169 -6.90 -14.30 -2.04
N TRP A 170 -7.86 -13.90 -1.20
CA TRP A 170 -7.86 -12.60 -0.56
C TRP A 170 -7.08 -12.62 0.75
N ASP A 171 -5.94 -11.93 0.79
CA ASP A 171 -5.05 -11.92 1.97
C ASP A 171 -5.74 -11.51 3.28
N LYS A 172 -6.70 -10.57 3.21
CA LYS A 172 -7.39 -10.08 4.42
C LYS A 172 -8.40 -11.09 4.99
N LYS A 173 -9.01 -11.88 4.11
CA LYS A 173 -10.07 -12.84 4.43
C LYS A 173 -9.87 -14.08 3.56
N PRO A 174 -9.04 -15.02 4.01
CA PRO A 174 -8.56 -16.13 3.18
C PRO A 174 -9.66 -17.08 2.68
N MET A 175 -10.87 -17.01 3.26
CA MET A 175 -12.05 -17.72 2.76
C MET A 175 -12.52 -17.27 1.38
N PHE A 176 -12.19 -16.05 0.93
CA PHE A 176 -12.65 -15.52 -0.35
C PHE A 176 -11.56 -15.62 -1.42
N TYR A 177 -11.98 -16.09 -2.60
CA TYR A 177 -11.15 -16.29 -3.78
C TYR A 177 -11.73 -15.50 -4.95
N PHE A 178 -11.04 -14.44 -5.35
CA PHE A 178 -11.50 -13.60 -6.46
C PHE A 178 -11.16 -14.22 -7.81
N VAL A 179 -12.13 -14.27 -8.71
CA VAL A 179 -11.95 -14.80 -10.06
C VAL A 179 -11.14 -13.81 -10.89
N GLN A 180 -10.06 -14.26 -11.51
CA GLN A 180 -9.23 -13.43 -12.38
C GLN A 180 -10.02 -13.06 -13.65
N GLY A 181 -9.92 -11.79 -14.05
CA GLY A 181 -10.66 -11.25 -15.20
C GLY A 181 -12.05 -10.70 -14.87
N LEU A 182 -12.63 -11.05 -13.71
CA LEU A 182 -13.92 -10.53 -13.27
C LEU A 182 -13.78 -9.44 -12.21
N GLN A 183 -14.63 -8.42 -12.26
CA GLN A 183 -14.58 -7.30 -11.32
C GLN A 183 -15.42 -7.59 -10.06
N LYS A 184 -14.76 -7.71 -8.91
CA LYS A 184 -15.40 -7.90 -7.58
C LYS A 184 -16.27 -9.16 -7.47
N VAL A 185 -15.97 -10.20 -8.24
CA VAL A 185 -16.62 -11.52 -8.17
C VAL A 185 -15.71 -12.49 -7.43
N ALA A 186 -16.24 -13.17 -6.40
CA ALA A 186 -15.48 -14.14 -5.63
C ALA A 186 -16.26 -15.41 -5.31
N LEU A 187 -15.50 -16.50 -5.19
CA LEU A 187 -15.93 -17.76 -4.61
C LEU A 187 -15.58 -17.75 -3.12
N GLN A 188 -16.45 -18.33 -2.31
CA GLN A 188 -16.23 -18.56 -0.90
C GLN A 188 -15.90 -20.03 -0.69
N LEU A 189 -14.80 -20.29 0.01
CA LEU A 189 -14.45 -21.63 0.48
C LEU A 189 -15.33 -21.97 1.68
N THR A 190 -16.03 -23.10 1.59
CA THR A 190 -16.83 -23.64 2.69
C THR A 190 -15.98 -24.49 3.62
N GLU A 191 -16.51 -24.82 4.79
CA GLU A 191 -15.87 -25.73 5.75
C GLU A 191 -15.69 -27.14 5.17
N GLN A 192 -16.55 -27.53 4.22
CA GLN A 192 -16.45 -28.78 3.48
C GLN A 192 -15.35 -28.76 2.40
N GLY A 193 -14.66 -27.63 2.21
CA GLY A 193 -13.58 -27.48 1.24
C GLY A 193 -14.04 -27.35 -0.21
N GLU A 194 -15.29 -26.96 -0.44
CA GLU A 194 -15.88 -26.69 -1.75
C GLU A 194 -16.00 -25.19 -2.00
N PHE A 195 -15.94 -24.79 -3.28
CA PHE A 195 -16.22 -23.41 -3.66
C PHE A 195 -17.71 -23.21 -3.91
N VAL A 196 -18.25 -22.17 -3.28
CA VAL A 196 -19.62 -21.70 -3.50
C VAL A 196 -19.57 -20.23 -3.90
N MET A 197 -20.54 -19.76 -4.69
CA MET A 197 -20.66 -18.35 -5.01
C MET A 197 -20.78 -17.50 -3.74
N SER A 198 -19.95 -16.48 -3.60
CA SER A 198 -20.04 -15.57 -2.45
C SER A 198 -21.33 -14.76 -2.51
N SER A 199 -22.11 -14.76 -1.43
CA SER A 199 -23.28 -13.88 -1.30
C SER A 199 -22.92 -12.39 -1.34
N ARG A 200 -21.72 -12.04 -0.85
CA ARG A 200 -21.23 -10.66 -0.77
C ARG A 200 -20.61 -10.18 -2.08
N TYR A 201 -19.98 -11.08 -2.83
CA TYR A 201 -19.23 -10.79 -4.06
C TYR A 201 -19.78 -11.62 -5.22
N ALA A 202 -21.11 -11.63 -5.36
CA ALA A 202 -21.79 -12.37 -6.41
C ALA A 202 -21.60 -11.71 -7.80
N ALA A 203 -21.60 -12.54 -8.83
CA ALA A 203 -21.67 -12.09 -10.22
C ALA A 203 -23.00 -11.37 -10.47
N LYS A 204 -22.95 -10.23 -11.15
CA LYS A 204 -24.13 -9.41 -11.46
C LYS A 204 -24.63 -9.58 -12.89
N ASN A 205 -23.72 -9.89 -13.80
CA ASN A 205 -24.00 -10.04 -15.22
C ASN A 205 -24.16 -11.51 -15.57
N GLU A 206 -24.96 -11.80 -16.60
CA GLU A 206 -25.20 -13.17 -17.06
C GLU A 206 -23.93 -13.83 -17.62
N ASP A 207 -23.07 -13.05 -18.28
CA ASP A 207 -21.78 -13.53 -18.79
C ASP A 207 -20.82 -13.92 -17.65
N ASP A 208 -20.74 -13.09 -16.61
CA ASP A 208 -19.95 -13.39 -15.41
C ASP A 208 -20.47 -14.65 -14.71
N LEU A 209 -21.80 -14.82 -14.64
CA LEU A 209 -22.44 -16.01 -14.08
C LEU A 209 -22.09 -17.27 -14.87
N LYS A 210 -22.09 -17.21 -16.21
CA LYS A 210 -21.69 -18.34 -17.07
C LYS A 210 -20.24 -18.75 -16.79
N ILE A 211 -19.33 -17.77 -16.68
CA ILE A 211 -17.93 -18.03 -16.35
C ILE A 211 -17.81 -18.69 -14.97
N VAL A 212 -18.50 -18.15 -13.95
CA VAL A 212 -18.46 -18.70 -12.59
C VAL A 212 -19.02 -20.12 -12.54
N ASN A 213 -20.16 -20.38 -13.17
CA ASN A 213 -20.75 -21.72 -13.21
C ASN A 213 -19.82 -22.71 -13.93
N SER A 214 -19.23 -22.31 -15.06
CA SER A 214 -18.26 -23.16 -15.77
C SER A 214 -17.04 -23.52 -14.92
N LEU A 215 -16.62 -22.64 -14.00
CA LEU A 215 -15.52 -22.93 -13.08
C LEU A 215 -15.94 -23.92 -11.98
N LEU A 216 -17.19 -23.89 -11.54
CA LEU A 216 -17.72 -24.79 -10.50
C LEU A 216 -18.08 -26.18 -11.03
N GLU A 217 -18.14 -26.36 -12.35
CA GLU A 217 -18.46 -27.63 -13.03
C GLU A 217 -17.23 -28.34 -13.68
N MET A 218 -16.01 -27.83 -13.44
CA MET A 218 -14.74 -28.35 -13.98
C MET A 218 -14.30 -29.73 -13.44
#